data_AF-W7KAV2-F1
#
_entry.id   AF-W7KAV2-F1
#
_cell.length_a   1.000
_cell.length_b   1.000
_cell.length_c   1.000
_cell.angle_alpha   90.00
_cell.angle_beta   90.00
_cell.angle_gamma   90.00
#
_symmetry.space_group_name_H-M   'P 1'
#
loop_
_entity.id
_entity.type
_entity.pdbx_description
1 polymer ?
#
loop_
_entity_poly.entity_id
_entity_poly.type
_entity_poly.pdbx_seq_one_letter_code
_entity_poly.pdbx_strand_id
1 'polypeptide(L)'
;MKRLCDNSNDVGFKSMSVVIDYELAVLCKDGSNKDYADFEIIGASGYITGEEMIEEQKRNPWYVPRKCTVNNFYLCRKVENDNVNCSYTPWSDWSACKNNTQKRYRKVRRSNQNNENFCLWNDKIVPRNIMEQTRSC
;
A
#
# COMPACT_ATOMS: atom_id res chain seq x y z
N MET A 1 -25.71 -12.45 12.52
CA MET A 1 -24.77 -11.40 12.06
C MET A 1 -23.85 -11.06 13.23
N LYS A 2 -22.53 -11.18 13.07
CA LYS A 2 -21.56 -10.82 14.12
C LYS A 2 -21.30 -9.31 14.14
N ARG A 3 -20.89 -8.74 15.28
CA ARG A 3 -20.76 -7.28 15.50
C ARG A 3 -19.48 -6.92 16.25
N LEU A 4 -18.67 -6.05 15.65
CA LEU A 4 -17.32 -5.75 16.15
C LEU A 4 -17.32 -5.12 17.54
N CYS A 5 -18.13 -4.09 17.77
CA CYS A 5 -18.15 -3.38 19.06
C CYS A 5 -19.21 -3.86 20.03
N ASP A 6 -19.78 -5.04 19.81
CA ASP A 6 -20.79 -5.60 20.70
C ASP A 6 -20.15 -6.44 21.82
N ASN A 7 -20.67 -6.29 23.04
CA ASN A 7 -20.25 -7.02 24.24
C ASN A 7 -20.95 -8.38 24.40
N SER A 8 -21.94 -8.70 23.56
CA SER A 8 -22.68 -9.96 23.64
C SER A 8 -21.75 -11.16 23.41
N ASN A 9 -21.85 -12.18 24.28
CA ASN A 9 -21.09 -13.42 24.16
C ASN A 9 -21.38 -14.20 22.86
N ASP A 10 -22.60 -14.06 22.31
CA ASP A 10 -23.07 -14.88 21.20
C ASP A 10 -22.73 -14.27 19.83
N VAL A 11 -22.67 -12.93 19.75
CA VAL A 11 -22.52 -12.21 18.48
C VAL A 11 -21.47 -11.10 18.49
N GLY A 12 -20.91 -10.76 19.65
CA GLY A 12 -19.98 -9.66 19.84
C GLY A 12 -18.51 -10.03 19.78
N PHE A 13 -17.69 -9.04 19.42
CA PHE A 13 -16.24 -9.12 19.34
C PHE A 13 -15.55 -7.93 20.04
N LYS A 14 -16.21 -7.30 21.03
CA LYS A 14 -15.62 -6.19 21.76
C LYS A 14 -14.27 -6.59 22.35
N SER A 15 -13.30 -5.66 22.27
CA SER A 15 -11.88 -5.87 22.60
C SER A 15 -11.11 -6.78 21.65
N MET A 16 -11.69 -7.16 20.50
CA MET A 16 -11.00 -7.81 19.40
C MET A 16 -10.86 -6.86 18.20
N SER A 17 -9.85 -7.09 17.36
CA SER A 17 -9.66 -6.37 16.10
C SER A 17 -10.13 -7.22 14.91
N VAL A 18 -10.78 -6.59 13.92
CA VAL A 18 -11.03 -7.23 12.62
C VAL A 18 -9.98 -6.74 11.63
N VAL A 19 -9.25 -7.68 11.05
CA VAL A 19 -8.23 -7.41 10.04
C VAL A 19 -8.88 -7.49 8.65
N ILE A 20 -8.82 -6.40 7.89
CA ILE A 20 -9.31 -6.31 6.52
C ILE A 20 -8.09 -6.31 5.60
N ASP A 21 -8.03 -7.33 4.74
CA ASP A 21 -6.99 -7.52 3.71
C ASP A 21 -5.54 -7.46 4.23
N TYR A 22 -5.32 -7.73 5.53
CA TYR A 22 -4.02 -7.69 6.23
C TYR A 22 -3.37 -6.28 6.34
N GLU A 23 -4.04 -5.23 5.87
CA GLU A 23 -3.50 -3.87 5.77
C GLU A 23 -4.17 -2.89 6.74
N LEU A 24 -5.43 -3.15 7.10
CA LEU A 24 -6.16 -2.39 8.10
C LEU A 24 -6.60 -3.33 9.22
N ALA A 25 -6.43 -2.89 10.46
CA ALA A 25 -7.19 -3.41 11.57
C ALA A 25 -8.22 -2.36 11.99
N VAL A 26 -9.46 -2.82 12.19
CA VAL A 26 -10.52 -2.02 12.79
C VAL A 26 -10.62 -2.43 14.25
N LEU A 27 -10.49 -1.46 15.14
CA LEU A 27 -10.57 -1.60 16.59
C LEU A 27 -11.77 -0.83 17.10
N CYS A 28 -12.41 -1.35 18.14
CA CYS A 28 -13.43 -0.59 18.85
C CYS A 28 -12.78 0.37 19.82
N LYS A 29 -13.29 1.61 19.86
CA LYS A 29 -12.85 2.55 20.86
C LYS A 29 -13.36 2.17 22.24
N ASP A 30 -12.67 2.65 23.27
CA ASP A 30 -13.10 2.48 24.65
C ASP A 30 -14.50 3.09 24.86
N GLY A 31 -15.40 2.28 25.43
CA GLY A 31 -16.79 2.68 25.67
C GLY A 31 -17.78 2.39 24.52
N SER A 32 -17.31 2.04 23.32
CA SER A 32 -18.20 1.69 22.20
C SER A 32 -19.02 0.43 22.48
N ASN A 33 -20.25 0.39 21.95
CA ASN A 33 -21.16 -0.75 22.08
C ASN A 33 -22.05 -0.92 20.82
N LYS A 34 -23.05 -1.82 20.88
CA LYS A 34 -23.97 -2.08 19.76
C LYS A 34 -24.90 -0.91 19.43
N ASP A 35 -25.22 -0.07 20.41
CA ASP A 35 -26.15 1.06 20.30
C ASP A 35 -25.40 2.37 19.98
N TYR A 36 -24.12 2.45 20.38
CA TYR A 36 -23.19 3.55 20.12
C TYR A 36 -21.90 2.99 19.52
N ALA A 37 -21.97 2.63 18.24
CA ALA A 37 -20.84 2.08 17.52
C ALA A 37 -19.86 3.19 17.13
N ASP A 38 -18.64 3.09 17.61
CA ASP A 38 -17.51 3.90 17.16
C ASP A 38 -16.28 2.97 17.04
N PHE A 39 -15.40 3.29 16.10
CA PHE A 39 -14.22 2.49 15.81
C PHE A 39 -13.05 3.39 15.44
N GLU A 40 -11.85 2.85 15.61
CA GLU A 40 -10.66 3.42 15.03
C GLU A 40 -10.10 2.45 13.98
N ILE A 41 -9.52 3.04 12.94
CA ILE A 41 -8.77 2.32 11.94
C ILE A 41 -7.31 2.45 12.32
N ILE A 42 -6.66 1.32 12.56
CA ILE A 42 -5.21 1.26 12.64
C ILE A 42 -4.68 0.63 11.35
N GLY A 43 -3.79 1.35 10.67
CA GLY A 43 -3.07 0.76 9.56
C GLY A 43 -1.97 -0.17 10.01
N ALA A 44 -1.77 -1.27 9.30
CA ALA A 44 -0.42 -1.75 9.07
C ALA A 44 0.34 -0.67 8.25
N SER A 45 1.65 -0.53 8.50
CA SER A 45 2.53 0.52 7.95
C SER A 45 2.12 1.06 6.58
N GLY A 46 1.79 2.35 6.52
CA GLY A 46 1.47 3.03 5.27
C GLY A 46 0.01 3.45 5.12
N TYR A 47 -0.88 3.11 6.06
CA TYR A 47 -2.14 3.83 6.19
C TYR A 47 -1.84 5.28 6.55
N ILE A 48 -2.44 6.18 5.78
CA ILE A 48 -2.53 7.59 6.07
C ILE A 48 -4.00 7.97 6.02
N THR A 49 -4.42 8.84 6.93
CA THR A 49 -5.77 9.36 6.96
C THR A 49 -6.05 10.23 5.73
N GLY A 50 -7.33 10.48 5.44
CA GLY A 50 -7.71 11.42 4.38
C GLY A 50 -7.18 12.84 4.62
N GLU A 51 -7.10 13.26 5.88
CA GLU A 51 -6.56 14.56 6.29
C GLU A 51 -5.06 14.64 6.03
N GLU A 52 -4.30 13.63 6.46
CA GLU A 52 -2.85 13.54 6.19
C GLU A 52 -2.56 13.51 4.69
N MET A 53 -3.36 12.80 3.89
CA MET A 53 -3.24 12.80 2.43
C MET A 53 -3.39 14.20 1.84
N ILE A 54 -4.37 14.97 2.32
CA ILE A 54 -4.64 16.34 1.85
C ILE A 54 -3.45 17.25 2.18
N GLU A 55 -2.84 17.10 3.37
CA GLU A 55 -1.65 17.87 3.74
C GLU A 55 -0.44 17.53 2.88
N GLU A 56 -0.19 16.25 2.63
CA GLU A 56 0.92 15.80 1.78
C GLU A 56 0.78 16.30 0.34
N GLN A 57 -0.44 16.30 -0.21
CA GLN A 57 -0.70 16.86 -1.54
C GLN A 57 -0.48 18.37 -1.61
N LYS A 58 -0.74 19.11 -0.51
CA LYS A 58 -0.42 20.54 -0.41
C LYS A 58 1.10 20.76 -0.34
N ARG A 59 1.83 19.91 0.40
CA ARG A 59 3.29 19.99 0.56
C ARG A 59 4.01 19.62 -0.74
N ASN A 60 3.54 18.60 -1.44
CA ASN A 60 4.14 18.07 -2.65
C ASN A 60 3.06 17.81 -3.71
N PRO A 61 2.97 18.65 -4.76
CA PRO A 61 2.00 18.48 -5.85
C PRO A 61 2.15 17.16 -6.62
N TRP A 62 3.28 16.49 -6.47
CA TRP A 62 3.59 15.19 -7.09
C TRP A 62 3.34 14.01 -6.13
N TYR A 63 2.82 14.28 -4.93
CA TYR A 63 2.47 13.25 -3.96
C TYR A 63 1.33 12.38 -4.50
N VAL A 64 1.57 11.08 -4.57
CA VAL A 64 0.56 10.08 -4.91
C VAL A 64 0.48 9.08 -3.76
N PRO A 65 -0.66 8.99 -3.05
CA PRO A 65 -0.83 8.00 -1.98
C PRO A 65 -0.71 6.60 -2.58
N ARG A 66 0.04 5.73 -1.89
CA ARG A 66 0.24 4.36 -2.36
C ARG A 66 -1.08 3.59 -2.26
N LYS A 67 -1.51 2.98 -3.36
CA LYS A 67 -2.66 2.07 -3.37
C LYS A 67 -2.16 0.65 -3.15
N CYS A 68 -2.31 0.19 -1.92
CA CYS A 68 -2.13 -1.18 -1.55
C CYS A 68 -3.41 -1.93 -1.96
N THR A 69 -3.28 -2.78 -2.98
CA THR A 69 -4.37 -3.68 -3.40
C THR A 69 -3.84 -5.10 -3.24
N VAL A 70 -4.71 -6.11 -3.24
CA VAL A 70 -4.31 -7.52 -3.12
C VAL A 70 -3.18 -7.91 -4.10
N ASN A 71 -3.17 -7.34 -5.31
CA ASN A 71 -2.14 -7.56 -6.34
C ASN A 71 -0.81 -6.80 -6.09
N ASN A 72 -0.82 -5.84 -5.16
CA ASN A 72 0.27 -4.93 -4.82
C ASN A 72 0.69 -5.01 -3.34
N PHE A 73 0.18 -6.00 -2.59
CA PHE A 73 0.34 -6.18 -1.14
C PHE A 73 1.82 -6.14 -0.65
N TYR A 74 2.76 -6.64 -1.45
CA TYR A 74 4.20 -6.61 -1.13
C TYR A 74 4.83 -5.21 -1.17
N LEU A 75 4.15 -4.20 -1.74
CA LEU A 75 4.58 -2.80 -1.71
C LEU A 75 4.26 -2.12 -0.37
N CYS A 76 3.47 -2.77 0.50
CA CYS A 76 2.94 -2.20 1.75
C CYS A 76 3.17 -3.09 2.98
N ARG A 77 3.73 -4.29 2.82
CA ARG A 77 4.04 -5.20 3.93
C ARG A 77 5.02 -4.55 4.92
N LYS A 78 4.57 -4.27 6.16
CA LYS A 78 5.47 -3.90 7.27
C LYS A 78 6.50 -4.99 7.49
N VAL A 79 7.77 -4.63 7.56
CA VAL A 79 8.83 -5.50 8.04
C VAL A 79 9.36 -4.97 9.36
N GLU A 80 9.98 -5.84 10.14
CA GLU A 80 10.54 -5.49 11.46
C GLU A 80 11.61 -4.39 11.41
N ASN A 81 12.18 -4.07 10.23
CA ASN A 81 13.05 -2.93 10.01
C ASN A 81 12.44 -1.99 8.97
N ASP A 82 11.72 -0.98 9.45
CA ASP A 82 10.87 -0.06 8.67
C ASP A 82 11.68 0.99 7.88
N ASN A 83 12.95 0.73 7.58
CA ASN A 83 13.85 1.59 6.83
C ASN A 83 14.45 0.82 5.66
N VAL A 84 13.63 0.53 4.65
CA VAL A 84 14.07 -0.25 3.49
C VAL A 84 14.01 0.56 2.22
N ASN A 85 15.07 0.48 1.43
CA ASN A 85 15.18 1.13 0.14
C ASN A 85 14.34 0.45 -0.94
N CYS A 86 14.05 1.19 -2.02
CA CYS A 86 13.44 0.60 -3.20
C CYS A 86 14.35 -0.51 -3.78
N SER A 87 13.74 -1.60 -4.25
CA SER A 87 14.43 -2.62 -5.04
C SER A 87 13.60 -3.09 -6.22
N TYR A 88 14.29 -3.51 -7.27
CA TYR A 88 13.70 -3.96 -8.53
C TYR A 88 14.08 -5.41 -8.82
N THR A 89 13.27 -6.10 -9.62
CA THR A 89 13.73 -7.31 -10.30
C THR A 89 14.77 -6.94 -11.36
N PRO A 90 15.62 -7.89 -11.79
CA PRO A 90 16.35 -7.74 -13.05
C PRO A 90 15.41 -7.38 -14.20
N TRP A 91 15.95 -6.70 -15.20
CA TRP A 91 15.24 -6.51 -16.46
C TRP A 91 15.04 -7.86 -17.15
N SER A 92 13.88 -8.02 -17.77
CA SER A 92 13.70 -9.09 -18.75
C SER A 92 14.65 -8.90 -19.93
N ASP A 93 14.87 -9.98 -20.68
CA ASP A 93 15.45 -9.88 -22.01
C ASP A 93 14.60 -8.97 -22.90
N TRP A 94 15.24 -8.41 -23.92
CA TRP A 94 14.54 -7.67 -24.96
C TRP A 94 13.67 -8.62 -25.77
N SER A 95 12.44 -8.19 -26.06
CA SER A 95 11.56 -8.88 -26.98
C SER A 95 12.18 -8.98 -28.38
N ALA A 96 11.67 -9.90 -29.20
CA ALA A 96 11.93 -9.88 -30.63
C ALA A 96 11.58 -8.50 -31.23
N CYS A 97 12.31 -8.13 -32.29
CA CYS A 97 12.06 -6.91 -33.05
C CYS A 97 10.70 -7.02 -33.74
N LYS A 98 9.75 -6.15 -33.37
CA LYS A 98 8.43 -6.08 -33.99
C LYS A 98 8.13 -4.62 -34.30
N ASN A 99 7.82 -4.31 -35.56
CA ASN A 99 7.57 -2.94 -36.02
C ASN A 99 8.72 -1.98 -35.63
N ASN A 100 9.96 -2.38 -35.93
CA ASN A 100 11.17 -1.61 -35.60
C ASN A 100 11.32 -1.27 -34.10
N THR A 101 10.72 -2.08 -33.23
CA THR A 101 10.63 -1.81 -31.80
C THR A 101 10.92 -3.08 -30.99
N GLN A 102 11.71 -2.94 -29.93
CA GLN A 102 11.88 -3.95 -28.89
C GLN A 102 11.42 -3.41 -27.54
N LYS A 103 10.88 -4.31 -26.71
CA LYS A 103 10.40 -3.99 -25.36
C LYS A 103 11.06 -4.89 -24.33
N ARG A 104 11.24 -4.37 -23.11
CA ARG A 104 11.57 -5.16 -21.93
C ARG A 104 10.85 -4.61 -20.71
N TYR A 105 10.70 -5.43 -19.69
CA TYR A 105 10.02 -5.03 -18.45
C TYR A 105 10.85 -5.41 -17.22
N ARG A 106 10.64 -4.69 -16.13
CA ARG A 106 11.04 -5.09 -14.78
C ARG A 106 9.95 -4.71 -13.80
N LYS A 107 9.98 -5.31 -12.62
CA LYS A 107 9.02 -5.01 -11.56
C LYS A 107 9.69 -4.36 -10.37
N VAL A 108 8.96 -3.50 -9.67
CA VAL A 108 9.30 -3.13 -8.30
C VAL A 108 9.16 -4.40 -7.47
N ARG A 109 10.26 -4.86 -6.88
CA ARG A 109 10.27 -6.02 -5.97
C ARG A 109 9.92 -5.57 -4.55
N ARG A 110 10.35 -4.37 -4.18
CA ARG A 110 10.10 -3.77 -2.87
C ARG A 110 10.04 -2.26 -2.99
N SER A 111 8.99 -1.65 -2.45
CA SER A 111 8.91 -0.20 -2.28
C SER A 111 9.68 0.26 -1.06
N ASN A 112 10.04 1.55 -1.04
CA ASN A 112 10.68 2.14 0.12
C ASN A 112 9.74 2.19 1.33
N GLN A 113 10.28 2.03 2.52
CA GLN A 113 9.54 2.22 3.78
C GLN A 113 10.32 3.20 4.66
N ASN A 114 9.62 4.25 5.10
CA ASN A 114 10.08 5.37 5.94
C ASN A 114 11.49 5.91 5.61
N ASN A 115 11.77 6.12 4.33
CA ASN A 115 12.96 6.85 3.85
C ASN A 115 12.70 7.51 2.49
N GLU A 116 13.69 8.25 1.98
CA GLU A 116 13.61 9.01 0.72
C GLU A 116 14.04 8.20 -0.53
N ASN A 117 14.36 6.92 -0.39
CA ASN A 117 14.83 6.08 -1.51
C ASN A 117 13.66 5.53 -2.35
N PHE A 118 12.87 6.42 -2.95
CA PHE A 118 11.67 6.05 -3.70
C PHE A 118 11.96 5.20 -4.94
N CYS A 119 10.99 4.38 -5.34
CA CYS A 119 11.02 3.72 -6.63
C CYS A 119 10.68 4.73 -7.74
N LEU A 120 11.73 5.23 -8.41
CA LEU A 120 11.60 6.21 -9.49
C LEU A 120 11.82 5.58 -10.87
N TRP A 121 11.12 6.10 -11.86
CA TRP A 121 11.34 5.87 -13.29
C TRP A 121 11.19 7.20 -14.02
N ASN A 122 12.23 7.62 -14.74
CA ASN A 122 12.31 8.97 -15.35
C ASN A 122 11.97 10.06 -14.33
N ASP A 123 12.62 10.01 -13.17
CA ASP A 123 12.45 10.94 -12.04
C ASP A 123 11.02 11.06 -11.50
N LYS A 124 10.18 10.05 -11.75
CA LYS A 124 8.78 9.99 -11.30
C LYS A 124 8.51 8.72 -10.52
N ILE A 125 7.70 8.82 -9.46
CA ILE A 125 7.21 7.67 -8.70
C ILE A 125 6.44 6.75 -9.65
N VAL A 126 6.78 5.46 -9.66
CA VAL A 126 6.12 4.51 -10.56
C VAL A 126 4.70 4.21 -10.03
N PRO A 127 3.63 4.53 -10.77
CA PRO A 127 2.26 4.33 -10.31
C PRO A 127 1.83 2.85 -10.34
N ARG A 128 2.59 2.01 -11.07
CA ARG A 128 2.39 0.57 -11.17
C ARG A 128 3.66 -0.14 -10.75
N ASN A 129 3.54 -1.37 -10.32
CA ASN A 129 4.70 -2.20 -10.01
C ASN A 129 5.52 -2.61 -11.23
N ILE A 130 5.13 -2.28 -12.46
CA ILE A 130 5.81 -2.65 -13.71
C ILE A 130 6.36 -1.39 -14.40
N MET A 131 7.63 -1.45 -14.77
CA MET A 131 8.27 -0.50 -15.68
C MET A 131 8.52 -1.17 -17.01
N GLU A 132 8.18 -0.47 -18.10
CA GLU A 132 8.45 -0.89 -19.47
C GLU A 132 9.49 0.04 -20.08
N GLN A 133 10.47 -0.53 -20.77
CA GLN A 133 11.40 0.20 -21.61
C GLN A 133 11.26 -0.26 -23.05
N THR A 134 11.31 0.72 -23.95
CA THR A 134 11.20 0.52 -25.40
C THR A 134 12.45 1.08 -26.07
N ARG A 135 12.93 0.42 -27.11
CA ARG A 135 14.01 0.91 -27.98
C ARG A 135 13.75 0.55 -29.43
N SER A 136 14.42 1.25 -30.34
CA SER A 136 14.54 0.82 -31.73
C SER A 136 15.44 -0.41 -31.82
N CYS A 137 15.00 -1.38 -32.62
CA CYS A 137 15.89 -2.17 -33.44
C CYS A 137 16.03 -1.45 -34.79
#